data_AF-A0A1W6WY76-F1
#
_entry.id   AF-A0A1W6WY76-F1
#
_cell.length_a   1.000
_cell.length_b   1.000
_cell.length_c   1.000
_cell.angle_alpha   90.00
_cell.angle_beta   90.00
_cell.angle_gamma   90.00
#
_symmetry.space_group_name_H-M   'P 1'
#
loop_
_entity.id
_entity.type
_entity.pdbx_description
1 polymer ?
#
loop_
_entity_poly.entity_id
_entity_poly.type
_entity_poly.pdbx_seq_one_letter_code
_entity_poly.pdbx_strand_id
1 'polypeptide(L)'
;MWKHAHFTKNVRVIISLFFLIIILCTACSSGSSSAQKAELKKKELQLINKEKDLKKMEEKLLEKEKELDNKLRECQKSNENKNKQEEQKRLDEEKRKQEEQKRLDEEKRKQEEQKRLDEEKRKQEEQKRLDEEKRKQEELKKQQQDSNTTPASQSKPEAKPVQGGTCTIKGNKNSKGEKIYHIPGQQFYDKTNAEEMFCSEADAQAAGYRASKK
;
A
#
# COMPACT_ATOMS: atom_id res chain seq x y z
N MET A 1 2.17 -7.79 145.33
CA MET A 1 0.91 -8.26 144.71
C MET A 1 0.22 -7.10 144.02
N TRP A 2 0.48 -6.85 142.74
CA TRP A 2 -0.35 -5.96 141.93
C TRP A 2 -1.31 -6.83 141.11
N LYS A 3 -2.58 -6.79 141.48
CA LYS A 3 -3.66 -7.53 140.81
C LYS A 3 -3.98 -6.79 139.51
N HIS A 4 -3.53 -7.33 138.38
CA HIS A 4 -4.05 -6.97 137.07
C HIS A 4 -5.55 -7.31 137.03
N ALA A 5 -6.41 -6.31 137.20
CA ALA A 5 -7.85 -6.46 137.09
C ALA A 5 -8.35 -5.61 135.91
N HIS A 6 -9.16 -6.27 135.06
CA HIS A 6 -9.89 -5.75 133.90
C HIS A 6 -9.12 -5.55 132.59
N PHE A 7 -8.69 -6.67 132.01
CA PHE A 7 -8.56 -6.77 130.55
C PHE A 7 -9.59 -7.79 130.05
N THR A 8 -10.83 -7.33 129.82
CA THR A 8 -11.92 -8.18 129.31
C THR A 8 -11.62 -8.62 127.88
N LYS A 9 -12.15 -9.78 127.46
CA LYS A 9 -11.94 -10.34 126.11
C LYS A 9 -12.22 -9.33 124.99
N ASN A 10 -13.19 -8.44 125.21
CA ASN A 10 -13.54 -7.37 124.27
C ASN A 10 -12.42 -6.35 124.11
N VAL A 11 -11.68 -6.02 125.18
CA VAL A 11 -10.52 -5.12 125.09
C VAL A 11 -9.35 -5.79 124.35
N ARG A 12 -9.14 -7.11 124.50
CA ARG A 12 -8.19 -7.87 123.66
C ARG A 12 -8.54 -7.77 122.19
N VAL A 13 -9.80 -8.02 121.84
CA VAL A 13 -10.28 -8.00 120.45
C VAL A 13 -10.17 -6.59 119.85
N ILE A 14 -10.53 -5.56 120.60
CA ILE A 14 -10.43 -4.16 120.16
C ILE A 14 -8.96 -3.78 119.93
N ILE A 15 -8.05 -4.13 120.85
CA ILE A 15 -6.62 -3.85 120.66
C ILE A 15 -6.06 -4.63 119.46
N SER A 16 -6.41 -5.91 119.28
CA SER A 16 -5.98 -6.69 118.12
C SER A 16 -6.52 -6.14 116.79
N LEU A 17 -7.79 -5.71 116.75
CA LEU A 17 -8.36 -5.04 115.58
C LEU A 17 -7.69 -3.71 115.30
N PHE A 18 -7.37 -2.94 116.34
CA PHE A 18 -6.67 -1.66 116.19
C PHE A 18 -5.26 -1.86 115.61
N PHE A 19 -4.51 -2.86 116.08
CA PHE A 19 -3.21 -3.20 115.49
C PHE A 19 -3.32 -3.71 114.05
N LEU A 20 -4.35 -4.50 113.73
CA LEU A 20 -4.59 -4.99 112.37
C LEU A 20 -4.96 -3.84 111.41
N ILE A 21 -5.76 -2.88 111.87
CA ILE A 21 -6.07 -1.63 111.16
C ILE A 21 -4.81 -0.78 110.98
N ILE A 22 -3.96 -0.64 112.01
CA ILE A 22 -2.68 0.08 111.88
C ILE A 22 -1.79 -0.59 110.82
N ILE A 23 -1.66 -1.92 110.84
CA ILE A 23 -0.87 -2.65 109.85
C ILE A 23 -1.43 -2.43 108.43
N LEU A 24 -2.75 -2.49 108.25
CA LEU A 24 -3.42 -2.17 106.98
C LEU A 24 -3.21 -0.70 106.55
N CYS A 25 -3.31 0.25 107.47
CA CYS A 25 -3.05 1.68 107.20
C CYS A 25 -1.58 1.93 106.84
N THR A 26 -0.63 1.20 107.46
CA THR A 26 0.79 1.27 107.10
C THR A 26 1.06 0.64 105.73
N ALA A 27 0.35 -0.43 105.36
CA ALA A 27 0.45 -1.03 104.03
C ALA A 27 -0.16 -0.13 102.93
N CYS A 28 -1.18 0.68 103.26
CA CYS A 28 -1.72 1.69 102.35
C CYS A 28 -0.90 3.00 102.31
N SER A 29 0.11 3.16 103.17
CA SER A 29 0.96 4.36 103.24
C SER A 29 2.24 4.27 102.40
N SER A 30 2.34 3.31 101.47
CA SER A 30 3.33 3.38 100.39
C SER A 30 2.93 4.47 99.40
N GLY A 31 2.97 5.72 99.84
CA GLY A 31 2.93 6.89 98.97
C GLY A 31 4.09 6.76 97.98
N SER A 32 3.77 6.74 96.68
CA SER A 32 4.77 6.76 95.61
C SER A 32 5.85 7.77 95.94
N SER A 33 7.12 7.33 95.98
CA SER A 33 8.21 8.17 96.44
C SER A 33 8.29 9.45 95.59
N SER A 34 8.80 10.55 96.17
CA SER A 34 8.99 11.81 95.43
C SER A 34 9.77 11.61 94.12
N ALA A 35 10.70 10.66 94.10
CA ALA A 35 11.45 10.24 92.92
C ALA A 35 10.56 9.62 91.82
N GLN A 36 9.61 8.74 92.19
CA GLN A 36 8.68 8.14 91.23
C GLN A 36 7.74 9.19 90.59
N LYS A 37 7.28 10.18 91.36
CA LYS A 37 6.48 11.29 90.83
C LYS A 37 7.27 12.19 89.88
N ALA A 38 8.56 12.43 90.17
CA ALA A 38 9.44 13.21 89.30
C ALA A 38 9.71 12.49 87.97
N GLU A 39 9.97 11.18 88.02
CA GLU A 39 10.14 10.35 86.82
C GLU A 39 8.85 10.29 85.97
N LEU A 40 7.68 10.21 86.61
CA LEU A 40 6.40 10.24 85.90
C LEU A 40 6.21 11.56 85.15
N LYS A 41 6.47 12.70 85.80
CA LYS A 41 6.39 14.03 85.15
C LYS A 41 7.37 14.18 83.98
N LYS A 42 8.58 13.62 84.07
CA LYS A 42 9.53 13.61 82.95
C LYS A 42 8.98 12.81 81.77
N LYS A 43 8.37 11.64 82.03
CA LYS A 43 7.74 10.80 81.01
C LYS A 43 6.53 11.50 80.38
N GLU A 44 5.69 12.17 81.17
CA GLU A 44 4.58 12.99 80.66
C GLU A 44 5.09 14.10 79.72
N LEU A 45 6.12 14.84 80.13
CA LEU A 45 6.71 15.87 79.27
C LEU A 45 7.31 15.29 77.99
N GLN A 46 7.96 14.13 78.08
CA GLN A 46 8.50 13.42 76.92
C GLN A 46 7.39 12.98 75.96
N LEU A 47 6.26 12.50 76.48
CA LEU A 47 5.09 12.14 75.68
C LEU A 47 4.51 13.37 74.97
N ILE A 48 4.35 14.49 75.67
CA ILE A 48 3.87 15.75 75.09
C ILE A 48 4.77 16.22 73.94
N ASN A 49 6.10 16.11 74.09
CA ASN A 49 7.02 16.48 73.01
C ASN A 49 6.90 15.54 71.81
N LYS A 50 6.81 14.23 72.04
CA LYS A 50 6.59 13.24 70.97
C LYS A 50 5.26 13.46 70.25
N GLU A 51 4.19 13.80 70.97
CA GLU A 51 2.88 14.13 70.38
C GLU A 51 2.96 15.35 69.47
N LYS A 52 3.73 16.39 69.85
CA LYS A 52 3.97 17.56 68.99
C LYS A 52 4.74 17.19 67.72
N ASP A 53 5.77 16.37 67.86
CA ASP A 53 6.56 15.91 66.70
C ASP A 53 5.73 15.04 65.75
N LEU A 54 4.86 14.17 66.31
CA LEU A 54 3.92 13.36 65.54
C LEU A 54 2.93 14.23 64.76
N LYS A 55 2.32 15.24 65.40
CA LYS A 55 1.43 16.18 64.70
C LYS A 55 2.14 16.91 63.57
N LYS A 56 3.39 17.33 63.79
CA LYS A 56 4.20 17.98 62.75
C LYS A 56 4.54 17.04 61.59
N MET A 57 4.75 15.76 61.86
CA MET A 57 4.95 14.75 60.82
C MET A 57 3.66 14.46 60.05
N GLU A 58 2.52 14.38 60.74
CA GLU A 58 1.20 14.21 60.13
C GLU A 58 0.86 15.37 59.18
N GLU A 59 1.11 16.61 59.60
CA GLU A 59 0.92 17.79 58.74
C GLU A 59 1.79 17.74 57.48
N LYS A 60 3.06 17.34 57.62
CA LYS A 60 3.97 17.16 56.46
C LYS A 60 3.53 16.04 55.53
N LEU A 61 3.00 14.95 56.08
CA LEU A 61 2.47 13.85 55.26
C LEU A 61 1.24 14.31 54.47
N LEU A 62 0.35 15.07 55.11
CA LEU A 62 -0.82 15.65 54.45
C LEU A 62 -0.42 16.64 53.35
N GLU A 63 0.62 17.44 53.56
CA GLU A 63 1.16 18.32 52.52
C GLU A 63 1.73 17.54 51.34
N LYS A 64 2.47 16.45 51.62
CA LYS A 64 3.02 15.57 50.58
C LYS A 64 1.95 14.82 49.81
N GLU A 65 0.88 14.39 50.46
CA GLU A 65 -0.29 13.79 49.82
C GLU A 65 -0.93 14.75 48.82
N LYS A 66 -1.16 16.01 49.23
CA LYS A 66 -1.68 17.06 48.33
C LYS A 66 -0.75 17.34 47.15
N GLU A 67 0.57 17.34 47.38
CA GLU A 67 1.57 17.52 46.31
C GLU A 67 1.51 16.36 45.30
N LEU A 68 1.40 15.12 45.79
CA LEU A 68 1.25 13.93 44.95
C LEU A 68 -0.04 13.95 44.14
N ASP A 69 -1.16 14.34 44.76
CA ASP A 69 -2.44 14.48 44.08
C ASP A 69 -2.38 15.53 42.96
N ASN A 70 -1.72 16.66 43.19
CA ASN A 70 -1.55 17.67 42.14
C ASN A 70 -0.69 17.13 40.99
N LYS A 71 0.43 16.46 41.29
CA LYS A 71 1.28 15.82 40.26
C LYS A 71 0.52 14.75 39.47
N LEU A 72 -0.33 13.98 40.13
CA LEU A 72 -1.16 12.96 39.46
C LEU A 72 -2.14 13.62 38.49
N ARG A 73 -2.81 14.70 38.90
CA ARG A 73 -3.70 15.48 38.02
C ARG A 73 -2.97 16.09 36.84
N GLU A 74 -1.77 16.64 37.05
CA GLU A 74 -0.94 17.19 35.97
C GLU A 74 -0.49 16.10 34.99
N CYS A 75 -0.07 14.93 35.50
CA CYS A 75 0.30 13.79 34.68
C CYS A 75 -0.89 13.28 33.84
N GLN A 76 -2.08 13.17 34.45
CA GLN A 76 -3.31 12.79 33.74
C GLN A 76 -3.66 13.78 32.62
N LYS A 77 -3.64 15.08 32.90
CA LYS A 77 -3.89 16.13 31.90
C LYS A 77 -2.85 16.11 30.77
N SER A 78 -1.58 15.93 31.11
CA SER A 78 -0.51 15.82 30.13
C SER A 78 -0.72 14.62 29.20
N ASN A 79 -1.07 13.46 29.75
CA ASN A 79 -1.36 12.26 28.99
C ASN A 79 -2.60 12.43 28.08
N GLU A 80 -3.68 13.03 28.61
CA GLU A 80 -4.89 13.30 27.82
C GLU A 80 -4.62 14.26 26.66
N ASN A 81 -3.87 15.35 26.91
CA ASN A 81 -3.47 16.29 25.86
C ASN A 81 -2.59 15.64 24.81
N LYS A 82 -1.65 14.77 25.23
CA LYS A 82 -0.78 14.02 24.31
C LYS A 82 -1.62 13.07 23.44
N ASN A 83 -2.55 12.33 24.04
CA ASN A 83 -3.43 11.43 23.30
C ASN A 83 -4.31 12.19 22.29
N LYS A 84 -4.91 13.32 22.70
CA LYS A 84 -5.68 14.19 21.80
C LYS A 84 -4.83 14.72 20.65
N GLN A 85 -3.58 15.12 20.92
CA GLN A 85 -2.66 15.59 19.89
C GLN A 85 -2.26 14.48 18.92
N GLU A 86 -2.01 13.27 19.42
CA GLU A 86 -1.69 12.10 18.58
C GLU A 86 -2.90 11.67 17.74
N GLU A 87 -4.10 11.68 18.30
CA GLU A 87 -5.35 11.41 17.58
C GLU A 87 -5.58 12.42 16.46
N GLN A 88 -5.44 13.73 16.74
CA GLN A 88 -5.58 14.78 15.72
C GLN A 88 -4.55 14.61 14.60
N LYS A 89 -3.28 14.31 14.93
CA LYS A 89 -2.24 14.04 13.92
C LYS A 89 -2.58 12.85 13.03
N ARG A 90 -3.13 11.76 13.61
CA ARG A 90 -3.57 10.58 12.84
C ARG A 90 -4.72 10.92 11.89
N LEU A 91 -5.70 11.69 12.36
CA LEU A 91 -6.82 12.15 11.52
C LEU A 91 -6.35 13.05 10.38
N ASP A 92 -5.42 13.98 10.65
CA ASP A 92 -4.86 14.86 9.63
C ASP A 92 -4.02 14.08 8.60
N GLU A 93 -3.23 13.11 9.05
CA GLU A 93 -2.46 12.22 8.16
C GLU A 93 -3.38 11.34 7.29
N GLU A 94 -4.44 10.77 7.87
CA GLU A 94 -5.42 9.99 7.13
C GLU A 94 -6.13 10.83 6.08
N LYS A 95 -6.56 12.05 6.43
CA LYS A 95 -7.19 12.98 5.50
C LYS A 95 -6.27 13.33 4.34
N ARG A 96 -4.97 13.58 4.62
CA ARG A 96 -3.97 13.83 3.58
C ARG A 96 -3.80 12.64 2.64
N LYS A 97 -3.74 11.40 3.18
CA LYS A 97 -3.67 10.19 2.36
C LYS A 97 -4.91 10.00 1.50
N GLN A 98 -6.11 10.26 2.03
CA GLN A 98 -7.35 10.19 1.26
C GLN A 98 -7.40 11.25 0.16
N GLU A 99 -6.95 12.47 0.43
CA GLU A 99 -6.88 13.54 -0.56
C GLU A 99 -5.87 13.24 -1.66
N GLU A 100 -4.68 12.74 -1.30
CA GLU A 100 -3.66 12.31 -2.25
C GLU A 100 -4.16 11.16 -3.14
N GLN A 101 -4.81 10.15 -2.55
CA GLN A 101 -5.40 9.04 -3.30
C GLN A 101 -6.46 9.54 -4.29
N LYS A 102 -7.33 10.46 -3.87
CA LYS A 102 -8.34 11.08 -4.76
C LYS A 102 -7.68 11.84 -5.92
N ARG A 103 -6.59 12.58 -5.66
CA ARG A 103 -5.85 13.28 -6.71
C ARG A 103 -5.22 12.31 -7.71
N LEU A 104 -4.63 11.21 -7.24
CA LEU A 104 -4.06 10.18 -8.10
C LEU A 104 -5.14 9.48 -8.95
N ASP A 105 -6.29 9.18 -8.37
CA ASP A 105 -7.39 8.55 -9.09
C ASP A 105 -8.02 9.52 -10.11
N GLU A 106 -8.15 10.81 -9.77
CA GLU A 106 -8.59 11.84 -10.72
C GLU A 106 -7.60 12.03 -11.86
N GLU A 107 -6.29 12.04 -11.58
CA GLU A 107 -5.25 12.14 -12.60
C GLU A 107 -5.25 10.93 -13.54
N LYS A 108 -5.36 9.71 -13.00
CA LYS A 108 -5.50 8.49 -13.80
C LYS A 108 -6.72 8.55 -14.71
N ARG A 109 -7.87 9.00 -14.19
CA ARG A 109 -9.10 9.16 -14.99
C ARG A 109 -8.89 10.15 -16.12
N LYS A 110 -8.24 11.29 -15.87
CA LYS A 110 -7.91 12.27 -16.92
C LYS A 110 -6.94 11.70 -17.96
N GLN A 111 -5.93 10.94 -17.55
CA GLN A 111 -5.00 10.28 -18.46
C GLN A 111 -5.69 9.21 -19.31
N GLU A 112 -6.59 8.42 -18.72
CA GLU A 112 -7.37 7.40 -19.44
C GLU A 112 -8.36 8.04 -20.43
N GLU A 113 -9.05 9.10 -20.03
CA GLU A 113 -9.93 9.88 -20.89
C GLU A 113 -9.16 10.47 -22.08
N GLN A 114 -7.99 11.08 -21.83
CA GLN A 114 -7.14 11.62 -22.88
C GLN A 114 -6.69 10.52 -23.87
N LYS A 115 -6.28 9.35 -23.37
CA LYS A 115 -5.93 8.20 -24.22
C LYS A 115 -7.09 7.73 -25.07
N ARG A 116 -8.32 7.70 -24.52
CA ARG A 116 -9.52 7.35 -25.29
C ARG A 116 -9.82 8.35 -26.39
N LEU A 117 -9.70 9.65 -26.12
CA LEU A 117 -9.87 10.71 -27.12
C LEU A 117 -8.82 10.63 -28.23
N ASP A 118 -7.56 10.36 -27.87
CA ASP A 118 -6.48 10.22 -28.86
C ASP A 118 -6.64 8.95 -29.70
N GLU A 119 -7.08 7.83 -29.10
CA GLU A 119 -7.40 6.60 -29.84
C GLU A 119 -8.60 6.79 -30.77
N GLU A 120 -9.64 7.49 -30.33
CA GLU A 120 -10.81 7.81 -31.16
C GLU A 120 -10.42 8.70 -32.36
N LYS A 121 -9.60 9.74 -32.15
CA LYS A 121 -9.08 10.57 -33.23
C LYS A 121 -8.27 9.76 -34.24
N ARG A 122 -7.40 8.85 -33.77
CA ARG A 122 -6.64 7.96 -34.66
C ARG A 122 -7.55 7.08 -35.50
N LYS A 123 -8.60 6.50 -34.91
CA LYS A 123 -9.60 5.70 -35.65
C LYS A 123 -10.35 6.53 -36.68
N GLN A 124 -10.75 7.76 -36.34
CA GLN A 124 -11.41 8.68 -37.27
C GLN A 124 -10.48 9.11 -38.42
N GLU A 125 -9.20 9.39 -38.14
CA GLU A 125 -8.21 9.75 -39.15
C GLU A 125 -7.89 8.57 -40.09
N GLU A 126 -7.74 7.37 -39.54
CA GLU A 126 -7.57 6.13 -40.32
C GLU A 126 -8.77 5.86 -41.21
N GLN A 127 -9.99 5.99 -40.69
CA GLN A 127 -11.22 5.84 -41.47
C GLN A 127 -11.28 6.84 -42.63
N LYS A 128 -10.95 8.12 -42.38
CA LYS A 128 -10.88 9.16 -43.42
C LYS A 128 -9.86 8.81 -44.50
N ARG A 129 -8.69 8.29 -44.13
CA ARG A 129 -7.66 7.85 -45.10
C ARG A 129 -8.14 6.70 -45.97
N LEU A 130 -8.80 5.70 -45.38
CA LEU A 130 -9.39 4.58 -46.12
C LEU A 130 -10.47 5.04 -47.08
N ASP A 131 -11.33 5.96 -46.66
CA ASP A 131 -12.40 6.51 -47.51
C ASP A 131 -11.84 7.38 -48.64
N GLU A 132 -10.80 8.18 -48.38
CA GLU A 132 -10.09 8.94 -49.42
C GLU A 132 -9.40 8.01 -50.44
N GLU A 133 -8.75 6.94 -49.98
CA GLU A 133 -8.11 5.95 -50.83
C GLU A 133 -9.12 5.21 -51.72
N LYS A 134 -10.28 4.82 -51.17
CA LYS A 134 -11.38 4.25 -51.95
C LYS A 134 -11.89 5.22 -53.02
N ARG A 135 -12.08 6.51 -52.70
CA ARG A 135 -12.51 7.52 -53.68
C ARG A 135 -11.50 7.66 -54.81
N LYS A 136 -10.20 7.69 -54.51
CA LYS A 136 -9.13 7.72 -55.53
C LYS A 136 -9.15 6.48 -56.42
N GLN A 137 -9.34 5.28 -55.85
CA GLN A 137 -9.48 4.05 -56.64
C GLN A 137 -10.73 4.02 -57.51
N GLU A 138 -11.86 4.51 -57.01
CA GLU A 138 -13.12 4.58 -57.76
C GLU A 138 -13.06 5.59 -58.90
N GLU A 139 -12.38 6.72 -58.68
CA GLU A 139 -12.10 7.74 -59.71
C GLU A 139 -11.16 7.20 -60.80
N LEU A 140 -10.09 6.49 -60.43
CA LEU A 140 -9.21 5.78 -61.37
C LEU A 140 -9.99 4.74 -62.19
N LYS A 141 -10.91 3.99 -61.56
CA LYS A 141 -11.78 3.03 -62.26
C LYS A 141 -12.73 3.71 -63.24
N LYS A 142 -13.33 4.84 -62.88
CA LYS A 142 -14.17 5.63 -63.80
C LYS A 142 -13.38 6.14 -65.00
N GLN A 143 -12.18 6.70 -64.79
CA GLN A 143 -11.31 7.15 -65.89
C GLN A 143 -10.90 5.99 -66.82
N GLN A 144 -10.72 4.79 -66.29
CA GLN A 144 -10.46 3.58 -67.09
C GLN A 144 -11.71 3.06 -67.83
N GLN A 145 -12.92 3.26 -67.28
CA GLN A 145 -14.18 2.89 -67.94
C GLN A 145 -14.60 3.87 -69.04
N ASP A 146 -14.31 5.17 -68.88
CA ASP A 146 -14.55 6.20 -69.91
C ASP A 146 -13.60 6.03 -71.12
N SER A 147 -12.49 5.31 -70.95
CA SER A 147 -11.56 4.95 -72.03
C SER A 147 -12.04 3.78 -72.90
N ASN A 148 -13.18 3.14 -72.58
CA ASN A 148 -13.67 1.95 -73.28
C ASN A 148 -14.99 2.17 -74.06
N THR A 149 -15.36 3.42 -74.33
CA THR A 149 -16.50 3.75 -75.21
C THR A 149 -16.06 4.68 -76.34
N THR A 150 -15.34 4.15 -77.32
CA THR A 150 -15.38 4.63 -78.71
C THR A 150 -15.09 3.44 -79.64
N PRO A 151 -15.86 3.21 -80.72
CA PRO A 151 -15.58 2.15 -81.68
C PRO A 151 -14.26 2.42 -82.38
N ALA A 152 -13.22 1.64 -82.08
CA ALA A 152 -11.95 1.69 -82.77
C ALA A 152 -12.09 1.10 -84.18
N SER A 153 -12.50 1.96 -85.12
CA SER A 153 -12.22 1.78 -86.54
C SER A 153 -10.74 2.07 -86.80
N GLN A 154 -9.97 0.99 -86.92
CA GLN A 154 -8.79 0.80 -87.77
C GLN A 154 -7.96 2.02 -88.17
N SER A 155 -6.68 2.02 -87.76
CA SER A 155 -5.58 2.12 -88.74
C SER A 155 -4.27 1.53 -88.20
N LYS A 156 -3.96 0.38 -88.80
CA LYS A 156 -2.70 -0.32 -89.00
C LYS A 156 -1.49 0.62 -89.22
N PRO A 157 -0.32 0.28 -88.68
CA PRO A 157 0.79 -0.24 -89.50
C PRO A 157 1.28 -1.57 -88.91
N GLU A 158 0.92 -2.71 -89.49
CA GLU A 158 1.80 -3.45 -90.41
C GLU A 158 3.10 -3.95 -89.76
N ALA A 159 3.00 -5.11 -89.10
CA ALA A 159 4.03 -6.14 -89.16
C ALA A 159 3.37 -7.44 -89.64
N LYS A 160 4.06 -8.13 -90.52
CA LYS A 160 3.54 -9.05 -91.55
C LYS A 160 3.03 -10.40 -91.02
N PRO A 161 2.15 -11.09 -91.77
CA PRO A 161 1.69 -12.44 -91.47
C PRO A 161 2.67 -13.49 -92.00
N VAL A 162 2.90 -14.55 -91.22
CA VAL A 162 3.47 -15.83 -91.70
C VAL A 162 2.76 -16.92 -90.88
N GLN A 163 1.59 -17.40 -91.29
CA GLN A 163 1.42 -18.62 -92.09
C GLN A 163 2.39 -19.76 -91.72
N GLY A 164 1.86 -20.79 -91.05
CA GLY A 164 2.14 -22.19 -91.38
C GLY A 164 3.60 -22.65 -91.43
N GLY A 165 4.49 -22.09 -90.61
CA GLY A 165 5.85 -22.57 -90.44
C GLY A 165 5.93 -23.49 -89.23
N THR A 166 6.60 -24.63 -89.37
CA THR A 166 6.89 -25.62 -88.32
C THR A 166 7.14 -24.94 -86.96
N CYS A 167 6.37 -25.31 -85.94
CA CYS A 167 6.58 -24.84 -84.58
C CYS A 167 8.00 -25.26 -84.18
N THR A 168 8.90 -24.28 -84.12
CA THR A 168 10.36 -24.46 -84.02
C THR A 168 10.91 -23.82 -82.77
N ILE A 169 10.08 -23.25 -81.90
CA ILE A 169 10.54 -22.74 -80.61
C ILE A 169 10.45 -23.88 -79.60
N LYS A 170 11.60 -24.28 -79.05
CA LYS A 170 11.70 -25.39 -78.08
C LYS A 170 11.59 -24.86 -76.67
N GLY A 171 10.53 -25.22 -75.93
CA GLY A 171 10.38 -24.99 -74.51
C GLY A 171 10.85 -26.18 -73.69
N ASN A 172 11.64 -25.95 -72.63
CA ASN A 172 11.97 -26.98 -71.65
C ASN A 172 11.91 -26.43 -70.22
N LYS A 173 12.02 -27.33 -69.24
CA LYS A 173 12.22 -26.99 -67.85
C LYS A 173 13.63 -27.41 -67.41
N ASN A 174 14.40 -26.50 -66.82
CA ASN A 174 15.72 -26.84 -66.30
C ASN A 174 15.62 -27.66 -64.99
N SER A 175 16.75 -28.16 -64.49
CA SER A 175 16.79 -28.91 -63.21
C SER A 175 16.38 -28.10 -61.98
N LYS A 176 16.28 -26.76 -62.10
CA LYS A 176 15.78 -25.85 -61.06
C LYS A 176 14.28 -25.56 -61.18
N GLY A 177 13.61 -26.16 -62.17
CA GLY A 177 12.19 -26.01 -62.39
C GLY A 177 11.79 -24.79 -63.22
N GLU A 178 12.75 -24.04 -63.77
CA GLU A 178 12.48 -22.82 -64.56
C GLU A 178 12.12 -23.19 -66.00
N LYS A 179 11.03 -22.58 -66.51
CA LYS A 179 10.55 -22.73 -67.88
C LYS A 179 11.31 -21.79 -68.82
N ILE A 180 12.04 -22.34 -69.79
CA ILE A 180 12.88 -21.59 -70.72
C ILE A 180 12.55 -21.98 -72.16
N TYR A 181 12.42 -21.00 -73.06
CA TYR A 181 12.27 -21.26 -74.49
C TYR A 181 13.53 -20.90 -75.28
N HIS A 182 13.80 -21.66 -76.33
CA HIS A 182 14.92 -21.51 -77.25
C HIS A 182 14.43 -21.30 -78.68
N ILE A 183 15.00 -20.30 -79.35
CA ILE A 183 14.73 -19.96 -80.75
C ILE A 183 15.83 -20.59 -81.63
N PRO A 184 15.53 -21.06 -82.86
CA PRO A 184 16.53 -21.49 -83.81
C PRO A 184 17.69 -20.49 -83.95
N GLY A 185 18.93 -20.95 -83.83
CA GLY A 185 20.13 -20.11 -83.88
C GLY A 185 20.71 -19.68 -82.52
N GLN A 186 20.05 -19.99 -81.39
CA GLN A 186 20.65 -19.82 -80.06
C GLN A 186 21.62 -20.95 -79.71
N GLN A 187 22.65 -20.68 -78.89
CA GLN A 187 23.72 -21.64 -78.56
C GLN A 187 23.22 -22.99 -78.03
N PHE A 188 22.08 -23.00 -77.34
CA PHE A 188 21.52 -24.19 -76.70
C PHE A 188 20.37 -24.83 -77.50
N TYR A 189 19.98 -24.25 -78.64
CA TYR A 189 18.81 -24.71 -79.40
C TYR A 189 18.92 -26.17 -79.88
N ASP A 190 20.09 -26.58 -80.39
CA ASP A 190 20.28 -27.94 -80.93
C ASP A 190 20.49 -29.00 -79.83
N LYS A 191 20.95 -28.57 -78.65
CA LYS A 191 21.19 -29.45 -77.49
C LYS A 191 19.95 -29.63 -76.62
N THR A 192 18.99 -28.71 -76.71
CA THR A 192 17.77 -28.76 -75.92
C THR A 192 16.78 -29.78 -76.50
N ASN A 193 16.40 -30.73 -75.66
CA ASN A 193 15.21 -31.56 -75.87
C ASN A 193 13.97 -30.76 -75.44
N ALA A 194 13.03 -30.58 -76.35
CA ALA A 194 11.80 -29.82 -76.08
C ALA A 194 10.78 -30.67 -75.31
N GLU A 195 10.24 -30.10 -74.24
CA GLU A 195 9.03 -30.61 -73.57
C GLU A 195 7.76 -30.05 -74.25
N GLU A 196 7.84 -28.83 -74.79
CA GLU A 196 6.73 -28.15 -75.45
C GLU A 196 7.24 -27.35 -76.66
N MET A 197 6.52 -27.40 -77.78
CA MET A 197 6.89 -26.70 -79.01
C MET A 197 5.95 -25.52 -79.24
N PHE A 198 6.52 -24.32 -79.40
CA PHE A 198 5.76 -23.11 -79.68
C PHE A 198 5.96 -22.66 -81.12
N CYS A 199 4.93 -22.03 -81.68
CA CYS A 199 4.95 -21.51 -83.04
C CYS A 199 5.27 -20.00 -83.03
N SER A 200 5.16 -19.32 -81.88
CA SER A 200 5.60 -17.95 -81.65
C SER A 200 6.21 -17.74 -80.26
N GLU A 201 7.04 -16.71 -80.09
CA GLU A 201 7.60 -16.36 -78.78
C GLU A 201 6.52 -15.89 -77.80
N ALA A 202 5.47 -15.24 -78.31
CA ALA A 202 4.35 -14.77 -77.50
C ALA A 202 3.61 -15.94 -76.84
N ASP A 203 3.41 -17.05 -77.55
CA ASP A 203 2.77 -18.26 -77.01
C ASP A 203 3.64 -18.88 -75.89
N ALA A 204 4.95 -18.94 -76.10
CA ALA A 204 5.88 -19.44 -75.10
C ALA A 204 5.85 -18.57 -73.82
N GLN A 205 5.85 -17.25 -73.98
CA GLN A 205 5.75 -16.31 -72.85
C GLN A 205 4.40 -16.40 -72.14
N ALA A 206 3.30 -16.55 -72.87
CA ALA A 206 1.97 -16.76 -72.31
C ALA A 206 1.86 -18.09 -71.52
N ALA A 207 2.56 -19.13 -71.97
CA ALA A 207 2.69 -20.40 -71.25
C ALA A 207 3.66 -20.33 -70.03
N GLY A 208 4.23 -19.15 -69.77
CA GLY A 208 5.12 -18.87 -68.65
C GLY A 208 6.58 -19.25 -68.88
N TYR A 209 7.00 -19.44 -70.13
CA TYR A 209 8.41 -19.64 -70.47
C TYR A 209 9.12 -18.31 -70.64
N ARG A 210 10.32 -18.20 -70.09
CA ARG A 210 11.20 -17.04 -70.29
C ARG A 210 12.19 -17.31 -71.42
N ALA A 211 12.66 -16.26 -72.09
CA ALA A 211 13.72 -16.40 -73.10
C ALA A 211 15.02 -16.94 -72.46
N SER A 212 15.64 -17.92 -73.12
CA SER A 212 16.99 -18.36 -72.77
C SER A 212 17.95 -17.18 -72.85
N LYS A 213 18.83 -17.07 -71.86
CA LYS A 213 19.98 -16.17 -71.97
C LYS A 213 20.92 -16.77 -73.01
N LYS A 214 21.46 -15.92 -73.89
CA LYS A 214 22.34 -16.32 -75.00
C LYS A 214 23.49 -17.18 -74.48
#